data_AF-A0A9D1W0B1-F1
#
_entry.id   AF-A0A9D1W0B1-F1
#
_cell.length_a   1.000
_cell.length_b   1.000
_cell.length_c   1.000
_cell.angle_alpha   90.00
_cell.angle_beta   90.00
_cell.angle_gamma   90.00
#
_symmetry.space_group_name_H-M   'P 1'
#
loop_
_entity.id
_entity.type
_entity.pdbx_description
1 polymer ?
#
loop_
_entity_poly.entity_id
_entity_poly.type
_entity_poly.pdbx_seq_one_letter_code
_entity_poly.pdbx_strand_id
1 'polypeptide(L)'
;MEERSLELDDDGKIRLRRTGEEAGEVSADDIVIDIPDYKGFEEEEAGARFLAREGERRRAGAQAMLAEADELFAAGDLLGAGEKYLDCAALDRADWRPWFGVVRVHTKDLTDFSGFGECSRAFEKAVRRMGEAGRKEVAARYGEQLSLRAEECGMRARAQAAADEEKRAAERPQVMRAYGRALRSFAVVAALFLAFAVASAVLFPLIDAVPGYQVLIAAVVCGAAALVLLVAAAALGRRFWRAFSAKRRNERAGSTPEGRLARLLAEEEECIRMVLEDIM
;
A
#
# COMPACT_ATOMS: atom_id res chain seq x y z
N MET A 1 -33.54 21.38 6.38
CA MET A 1 -33.24 20.37 5.36
C MET A 1 -32.97 19.09 6.13
N GLU A 2 -33.77 18.05 5.93
CA GLU A 2 -33.55 16.76 6.59
C GLU A 2 -32.65 15.91 5.69
N GLU A 3 -31.50 15.50 6.23
CA GLU A 3 -30.58 14.60 5.52
C GLU A 3 -31.18 13.19 5.51
N ARG A 4 -31.53 12.69 4.31
CA ARG A 4 -31.96 11.32 4.11
C ARG A 4 -30.77 10.49 3.66
N SER A 5 -30.17 9.72 4.58
CA SER A 5 -29.14 8.74 4.25
C SER A 5 -29.76 7.59 3.45
N LEU A 6 -29.23 7.38 2.24
CA LEU A 6 -29.52 6.22 1.40
C LEU A 6 -28.37 5.23 1.54
N GLU A 7 -28.54 4.25 2.44
CA GLU A 7 -27.71 3.04 2.43
C GLU A 7 -28.40 1.98 1.57
N LEU A 8 -27.69 1.48 0.56
CA LEU A 8 -28.10 0.29 -0.20
C LEU A 8 -27.59 -0.94 0.56
N ASP A 9 -28.48 -1.89 0.80
CA ASP A 9 -28.17 -3.21 1.35
C ASP A 9 -28.40 -4.29 0.27
N ASP A 10 -27.58 -5.34 0.27
CA ASP A 10 -27.25 -6.16 -0.91
C ASP A 10 -28.39 -7.08 -1.44
N ASP A 11 -29.56 -7.11 -0.79
CA ASP A 11 -30.73 -7.93 -1.16
C ASP A 11 -31.83 -7.18 -1.95
N GLY A 12 -31.57 -5.95 -2.40
CA GLY A 12 -32.42 -5.27 -3.40
C GLY A 12 -33.82 -4.88 -2.93
N LYS A 13 -34.07 -4.76 -1.61
CA LYS A 13 -35.37 -4.36 -1.04
C LYS A 13 -35.25 -3.09 -0.19
N ILE A 14 -35.70 -1.97 -0.75
CA ILE A 14 -35.77 -0.68 -0.03
C ILE A 14 -36.87 -0.76 1.05
N ARG A 15 -36.50 -0.58 2.32
CA ARG A 15 -37.44 -0.46 3.45
C ARG A 15 -37.40 0.96 4.02
N LEU A 16 -38.39 1.78 3.67
CA LEU A 16 -38.59 3.09 4.29
C LEU A 16 -39.22 2.93 5.67
N ARG A 17 -38.44 3.12 6.74
CA ARG A 17 -38.96 3.36 8.10
C ARG A 17 -39.18 4.85 8.29
N ARG A 18 -40.43 5.24 8.57
CA ARG A 18 -40.77 6.60 9.06
C ARG A 18 -41.02 6.51 10.57
N THR A 19 -40.36 7.36 11.34
CA THR A 19 -40.39 7.32 12.82
C THR A 19 -41.16 8.53 13.35
N GLY A 20 -42.25 8.32 14.10
CA GLY A 20 -43.07 9.36 14.78
C GLY A 20 -43.94 10.21 13.82
N GLU A 21 -45.20 10.55 14.09
CA GLU A 21 -46.00 10.64 15.32
C GLU A 21 -47.51 10.33 15.03
N GLU A 22 -48.36 10.39 16.06
CA GLU A 22 -49.76 9.96 16.05
C GLU A 22 -50.79 11.03 15.62
N ALA A 23 -51.99 10.54 15.28
CA ALA A 23 -53.30 11.21 15.27
C ALA A 23 -53.58 12.37 14.26
N GLY A 24 -54.68 12.23 13.49
CA GLY A 24 -55.16 13.31 12.60
C GLY A 24 -56.35 12.94 11.71
N GLU A 25 -57.56 13.11 12.23
CA GLU A 25 -58.86 13.07 11.52
C GLU A 25 -59.32 14.51 11.17
N VAL A 26 -60.10 14.82 10.12
CA VAL A 26 -60.75 14.06 9.03
C VAL A 26 -60.80 14.97 7.77
N SER A 27 -60.79 14.44 6.53
CA SER A 27 -61.75 14.85 5.46
C SER A 27 -61.56 14.11 4.14
N ALA A 28 -62.69 13.72 3.55
CA ALA A 28 -62.81 13.11 2.22
C ALA A 28 -62.38 14.04 1.07
N ASP A 29 -61.65 13.46 0.12
CA ASP A 29 -61.87 13.58 -1.34
C ASP A 29 -60.98 12.53 -2.05
N ASP A 30 -61.33 11.24 -1.86
CA ASP A 30 -60.65 10.14 -2.55
C ASP A 30 -61.04 10.12 -4.03
N ILE A 31 -60.10 10.51 -4.90
CA ILE A 31 -60.22 10.28 -6.35
C ILE A 31 -59.99 8.78 -6.58
N VAL A 32 -61.07 8.01 -6.60
CA VAL A 32 -61.07 6.60 -7.00
C VAL A 32 -60.74 6.51 -8.49
N ILE A 33 -59.45 6.33 -8.79
CA ILE A 33 -58.99 5.86 -10.09
C ILE A 33 -59.13 4.33 -10.04
N ASP A 34 -60.19 3.81 -10.64
CA ASP A 34 -60.34 2.37 -10.87
C ASP A 34 -59.22 1.91 -11.81
N ILE A 35 -58.12 1.44 -11.23
CA ILE A 35 -57.12 0.63 -11.93
C ILE A 35 -57.85 -0.66 -12.30
N PRO A 36 -57.99 -1.00 -13.60
CA PRO A 36 -58.66 -2.24 -13.97
C PRO A 36 -57.91 -3.42 -13.36
N ASP A 37 -58.62 -4.32 -12.69
CA ASP A 37 -58.07 -5.60 -12.24
C ASP A 37 -57.53 -6.37 -13.46
N TYR A 38 -56.22 -6.24 -13.70
CA TYR A 38 -55.51 -7.06 -14.64
C TYR A 38 -55.55 -8.49 -14.11
N LYS A 39 -56.47 -9.29 -14.66
CA LYS A 39 -56.53 -10.74 -14.45
C LYS A 39 -55.12 -11.28 -14.54
N GLY A 40 -54.67 -11.92 -13.46
CA GLY A 40 -53.30 -12.37 -13.31
C GLY A 40 -52.80 -13.07 -14.57
N PHE A 41 -51.88 -12.41 -15.27
CA PHE A 41 -51.14 -13.03 -16.34
C PHE A 41 -50.30 -14.17 -15.76
N GLU A 42 -49.96 -15.13 -16.61
CA GLU A 42 -48.87 -16.11 -16.38
C GLU A 42 -47.49 -15.40 -16.47
N GLU A 43 -47.39 -14.22 -15.84
CA GLU A 43 -46.35 -13.21 -16.02
C GLU A 43 -45.06 -13.56 -15.27
N GLU A 44 -45.12 -14.37 -14.21
CA GLU A 44 -43.92 -14.90 -13.56
C GLU A 44 -43.15 -15.84 -14.50
N GLU A 45 -43.82 -16.76 -15.20
CA GLU A 45 -43.16 -17.64 -16.17
C GLU A 45 -42.75 -16.88 -17.44
N ALA A 46 -43.59 -15.99 -17.97
CA ALA A 46 -43.24 -15.19 -19.15
C ALA A 46 -42.07 -14.24 -18.86
N GLY A 47 -42.06 -13.59 -17.69
CA GLY A 47 -40.98 -12.74 -17.20
C GLY A 47 -39.70 -13.52 -16.94
N ALA A 48 -39.77 -14.68 -16.27
CA ALA A 48 -38.61 -15.55 -16.06
C ALA A 48 -38.00 -16.03 -17.38
N ARG A 49 -38.83 -16.42 -18.37
CA ARG A 49 -38.37 -16.81 -19.72
C ARG A 49 -37.77 -15.64 -20.50
N PHE A 50 -38.28 -14.41 -20.31
CA PHE A 50 -37.70 -13.21 -20.91
C PHE A 50 -36.32 -12.90 -20.29
N LEU A 51 -36.23 -12.87 -18.96
CA LEU A 51 -34.98 -12.65 -18.22
C LEU A 51 -33.93 -13.73 -18.52
N ALA A 52 -34.35 -15.00 -18.68
CA ALA A 52 -33.46 -16.09 -19.10
C ALA A 52 -32.89 -15.85 -20.51
N ARG A 53 -33.74 -15.54 -21.49
CA ARG A 53 -33.31 -15.23 -22.88
C ARG A 53 -32.43 -13.98 -22.96
N GLU A 54 -32.71 -12.97 -22.13
CA GLU A 54 -31.86 -11.77 -22.07
C GLU A 54 -30.51 -12.09 -21.43
N GLY A 55 -30.49 -12.90 -20.37
CA GLY A 55 -29.27 -13.42 -19.75
C GLY A 55 -28.42 -14.27 -20.72
N GLU A 56 -29.05 -15.14 -21.50
CA GLU A 56 -28.39 -15.91 -22.57
C GLU A 56 -27.77 -14.99 -23.64
N ARG A 57 -28.50 -13.94 -24.08
CA ARG A 57 -27.97 -12.95 -25.03
C ARG A 57 -26.78 -12.16 -24.45
N ARG A 58 -26.85 -11.75 -23.18
CA ARG A 58 -25.74 -11.06 -22.49
C ARG A 58 -24.52 -11.98 -22.37
N ARG A 59 -24.71 -13.26 -22.01
CA ARG A 59 -23.64 -14.28 -21.95
C ARG A 59 -23.01 -14.54 -23.31
N ALA A 60 -23.81 -14.68 -24.37
CA ALA A 60 -23.31 -14.87 -25.72
C ALA A 60 -22.52 -13.64 -26.22
N GLY A 61 -23.00 -12.43 -25.92
CA GLY A 61 -22.27 -11.19 -26.20
C GLY A 61 -20.96 -11.08 -25.42
N ALA A 62 -20.96 -11.42 -24.14
CA ALA A 62 -19.76 -11.48 -23.30
C ALA A 62 -18.75 -12.51 -23.84
N GLN A 63 -19.18 -13.71 -24.24
CA GLN A 63 -18.31 -14.74 -24.83
C GLN A 63 -17.66 -14.28 -26.15
N ALA A 64 -18.38 -13.53 -26.99
CA ALA A 64 -17.81 -12.95 -28.20
C ALA A 64 -16.74 -11.88 -27.86
N MET A 65 -17.02 -10.98 -26.91
CA MET A 65 -16.04 -9.98 -26.46
C MET A 65 -14.83 -10.60 -25.74
N LEU A 66 -15.01 -11.73 -25.04
CA LEU A 66 -13.92 -12.47 -24.42
C LEU A 66 -12.97 -13.05 -25.48
N ALA A 67 -13.52 -13.58 -26.58
CA ALA A 67 -12.71 -14.04 -27.71
C ALA A 67 -11.95 -12.89 -28.39
N GLU A 68 -12.59 -11.74 -28.61
CA GLU A 68 -11.91 -10.52 -29.09
C GLU A 68 -10.78 -10.09 -28.14
N ALA A 69 -10.99 -10.16 -26.82
CA ALA A 69 -9.97 -9.82 -25.81
C ALA A 69 -8.78 -10.79 -25.82
N ASP A 70 -9.02 -12.09 -25.96
CA ASP A 70 -7.98 -13.10 -26.09
C ASP A 70 -7.19 -12.96 -27.42
N GLU A 71 -7.86 -12.57 -28.53
CA GLU A 71 -7.21 -12.24 -29.80
C GLU A 71 -6.30 -11.01 -29.70
N LEU A 72 -6.78 -9.92 -29.09
CA LEU A 72 -5.97 -8.71 -28.83
C LEU A 72 -4.79 -9.01 -27.91
N PHE A 73 -5.00 -9.85 -26.88
CA PHE A 73 -3.94 -10.31 -25.99
C PHE A 73 -2.87 -11.11 -26.75
N ALA A 74 -3.28 -12.04 -27.62
CA ALA A 74 -2.38 -12.82 -28.45
C ALA A 74 -1.64 -11.97 -29.51
N ALA A 75 -2.26 -10.88 -29.98
CA ALA A 75 -1.63 -9.89 -30.85
C ALA A 75 -0.64 -8.96 -30.11
N GLY A 76 -0.61 -8.98 -28.77
CA GLY A 76 0.24 -8.16 -27.93
C GLY A 76 -0.32 -6.77 -27.61
N ASP A 77 -1.56 -6.46 -27.99
CA ASP A 77 -2.25 -5.24 -27.56
C ASP A 77 -2.82 -5.41 -26.15
N LEU A 78 -1.93 -5.27 -25.17
CA LEU A 78 -2.27 -5.40 -23.75
C LEU A 78 -3.28 -4.36 -23.27
N LEU A 79 -3.28 -3.15 -23.85
CA LEU A 79 -4.22 -2.08 -23.47
C LEU A 79 -5.63 -2.38 -24.01
N GLY A 80 -5.73 -2.66 -25.31
CA GLY A 80 -7.00 -3.03 -25.94
C GLY A 80 -7.60 -4.31 -25.35
N ALA A 81 -6.78 -5.31 -25.06
CA ALA A 81 -7.21 -6.52 -24.35
C ALA A 81 -7.72 -6.21 -22.94
N GLY A 82 -7.02 -5.37 -22.17
CA GLY A 82 -7.41 -4.97 -20.82
C GLY A 82 -8.78 -4.29 -20.76
N GLU A 83 -9.04 -3.34 -21.66
CA GLU A 83 -10.35 -2.68 -21.79
C GLU A 83 -11.45 -3.69 -22.14
N LYS A 84 -11.22 -4.56 -23.15
CA LYS A 84 -12.19 -5.58 -23.58
C LYS A 84 -12.50 -6.62 -22.50
N TYR A 85 -11.52 -7.04 -21.69
CA TYR A 85 -11.77 -7.91 -20.53
C TYR A 85 -12.65 -7.22 -19.47
N LEU A 86 -12.49 -5.91 -19.24
CA LEU A 86 -13.31 -5.15 -18.30
C LEU A 86 -14.74 -4.95 -18.82
N ASP A 87 -14.91 -4.67 -20.11
CA ASP A 87 -16.23 -4.60 -20.77
C ASP A 87 -16.96 -5.96 -20.69
N CYS A 88 -16.25 -7.05 -20.98
CA CYS A 88 -16.79 -8.40 -20.82
C CYS A 88 -17.19 -8.69 -19.37
N ALA A 89 -16.36 -8.31 -18.39
CA ALA A 89 -16.66 -8.46 -16.96
C ALA A 89 -17.85 -7.61 -16.49
N ALA A 90 -18.14 -6.50 -17.18
CA ALA A 90 -19.30 -5.66 -16.92
C ALA A 90 -20.61 -6.29 -17.44
N LEU A 91 -20.55 -6.97 -18.59
CA LEU A 91 -21.67 -7.66 -19.23
C LEU A 91 -22.04 -8.99 -18.54
N ASP A 92 -21.05 -9.83 -18.23
CA ASP A 92 -21.22 -11.02 -17.40
C ASP A 92 -20.29 -10.98 -16.18
N ARG A 93 -20.85 -10.57 -15.05
CA ARG A 93 -20.15 -10.48 -13.76
C ARG A 93 -19.96 -11.84 -13.08
N ALA A 94 -20.55 -12.93 -13.60
CA ALA A 94 -20.44 -14.25 -13.01
C ALA A 94 -19.23 -15.04 -13.54
N ASP A 95 -18.82 -14.82 -14.79
CA ASP A 95 -17.62 -15.45 -15.34
C ASP A 95 -16.35 -14.93 -14.64
N TRP A 96 -15.42 -15.84 -14.34
CA TRP A 96 -14.11 -15.54 -13.76
C TRP A 96 -13.07 -15.22 -14.83
N ARG A 97 -13.25 -15.73 -16.06
CA ARG A 97 -12.26 -15.62 -17.15
C ARG A 97 -11.90 -14.18 -17.51
N PRO A 98 -12.84 -13.22 -17.61
CA PRO A 98 -12.49 -11.84 -17.93
C PRO A 98 -11.68 -11.19 -16.80
N TRP A 99 -12.04 -11.44 -15.53
CA TRP A 99 -11.27 -10.96 -14.38
C TRP A 99 -9.84 -11.52 -14.35
N PHE A 100 -9.67 -12.79 -14.74
CA PHE A 100 -8.34 -13.40 -14.87
C PHE A 100 -7.57 -12.90 -16.10
N GLY A 101 -8.26 -12.56 -17.19
CA GLY A 101 -7.70 -11.88 -18.36
C GLY A 101 -7.04 -10.54 -18.00
N VAL A 102 -7.69 -9.74 -17.16
CA VAL A 102 -7.09 -8.50 -16.60
C VAL A 102 -5.80 -8.81 -15.82
N VAL A 103 -5.77 -9.87 -14.99
CA VAL A 103 -4.54 -10.28 -14.29
C VAL A 103 -3.45 -10.66 -15.29
N ARG A 104 -3.76 -11.42 -16.34
CA ARG A 104 -2.80 -11.78 -17.41
C ARG A 104 -2.27 -10.54 -18.14
N VAL A 105 -3.10 -9.51 -18.38
CA VAL A 105 -2.66 -8.23 -18.97
C VAL A 105 -1.65 -7.52 -18.06
N HIS A 106 -1.99 -7.27 -16.80
CA HIS A 106 -1.10 -6.55 -15.87
C HIS A 106 0.17 -7.32 -15.51
N THR A 107 0.13 -8.66 -15.58
CA THR A 107 1.28 -9.53 -15.25
C THR A 107 2.03 -10.08 -16.46
N LYS A 108 1.67 -9.67 -17.69
CA LYS A 108 2.24 -10.17 -18.94
C LYS A 108 2.24 -11.71 -19.02
N ASP A 109 1.05 -12.30 -18.89
CA ASP A 109 0.82 -13.75 -18.78
C ASP A 109 1.54 -14.40 -17.58
N LEU A 110 1.49 -13.73 -16.41
CA LEU A 110 2.13 -14.15 -15.15
C LEU A 110 3.67 -14.23 -15.22
N THR A 111 4.30 -13.47 -16.12
CA THR A 111 5.76 -13.38 -16.28
C THR A 111 6.39 -12.15 -15.61
N ASP A 112 5.59 -11.24 -15.05
CA ASP A 112 6.04 -10.03 -14.37
C ASP A 112 5.04 -9.61 -13.28
N PHE A 113 5.42 -9.69 -12.00
CA PHE A 113 4.52 -9.35 -10.88
C PHE A 113 4.62 -7.89 -10.43
N SER A 114 5.41 -7.04 -11.12
CA SER A 114 5.56 -5.62 -10.75
C SER A 114 4.24 -4.83 -10.73
N GLY A 115 3.28 -5.20 -11.59
CA GLY A 115 1.94 -4.61 -11.64
C GLY A 115 0.89 -5.29 -10.75
N PHE A 116 1.25 -6.33 -9.97
CA PHE A 116 0.26 -7.19 -9.30
C PHE A 116 -0.63 -6.44 -8.30
N GLY A 117 -0.10 -5.39 -7.65
CA GLY A 117 -0.88 -4.54 -6.74
C GLY A 117 -2.07 -3.83 -7.42
N GLU A 118 -1.96 -3.52 -8.71
CA GLU A 118 -3.04 -2.89 -9.49
C GLU A 118 -4.15 -3.90 -9.85
N CYS A 119 -3.76 -5.15 -10.18
CA CYS A 119 -4.71 -6.21 -10.55
C CYS A 119 -5.16 -7.10 -9.38
N SER A 120 -4.66 -6.92 -8.16
CA SER A 120 -5.01 -7.73 -6.98
C SER A 120 -6.53 -7.87 -6.75
N ARG A 121 -7.29 -6.78 -6.94
CA ARG A 121 -8.77 -6.82 -6.86
C ARG A 121 -9.43 -7.60 -8.01
N ALA A 122 -8.81 -7.66 -9.18
CA ALA A 122 -9.29 -8.47 -10.29
C ALA A 122 -8.97 -9.95 -10.04
N PHE A 123 -7.78 -10.25 -9.49
CA PHE A 123 -7.39 -11.60 -9.07
C PHE A 123 -8.34 -12.16 -8.01
N GLU A 124 -8.60 -11.42 -6.93
CA GLU A 124 -9.54 -11.83 -5.89
C GLU A 124 -10.95 -12.08 -6.46
N LYS A 125 -11.42 -11.21 -7.36
CA LYS A 125 -12.71 -11.40 -8.04
C LYS A 125 -12.74 -12.64 -8.94
N ALA A 126 -11.64 -12.95 -9.62
CA ALA A 126 -11.50 -14.16 -10.42
C ALA A 126 -11.56 -15.39 -9.51
N VAL A 127 -10.68 -15.50 -8.51
CA VAL A 127 -10.61 -16.65 -7.57
C VAL A 127 -11.96 -16.90 -6.88
N ARG A 128 -12.62 -15.85 -6.35
CA ARG A 128 -13.95 -15.97 -5.72
C ARG A 128 -15.05 -16.52 -6.65
N ARG A 129 -14.90 -16.38 -7.98
CA ARG A 129 -15.82 -16.89 -9.01
C ARG A 129 -15.33 -18.19 -9.65
N MET A 130 -14.06 -18.54 -9.45
CA MET A 130 -13.41 -19.68 -10.05
C MET A 130 -13.76 -20.95 -9.28
N GLY A 131 -14.69 -21.73 -9.82
CA GLY A 131 -14.95 -23.08 -9.33
C GLY A 131 -13.69 -23.96 -9.41
N GLU A 132 -13.69 -25.10 -8.72
CA GLU A 132 -12.54 -26.02 -8.69
C GLU A 132 -12.02 -26.42 -10.07
N ALA A 133 -12.90 -26.55 -11.07
CA ALA A 133 -12.52 -26.86 -12.44
C ALA A 133 -11.67 -25.76 -13.08
N GLY A 134 -12.04 -24.49 -12.90
CA GLY A 134 -11.25 -23.36 -13.39
C GLY A 134 -9.92 -23.22 -12.66
N ARG A 135 -9.91 -23.47 -11.34
CA ARG A 135 -8.67 -23.49 -10.55
C ARG A 135 -7.70 -24.58 -11.02
N LYS A 136 -8.20 -25.79 -11.26
CA LYS A 136 -7.41 -26.89 -11.87
C LYS A 136 -6.94 -26.58 -13.29
N GLU A 137 -7.73 -25.87 -14.11
CA GLU A 137 -7.33 -25.41 -15.46
C GLU A 137 -6.15 -24.42 -15.38
N VAL A 138 -6.23 -23.41 -14.49
CA VAL A 138 -5.17 -22.42 -14.30
C VAL A 138 -3.93 -23.03 -13.65
N ALA A 139 -4.10 -23.91 -12.64
CA ALA A 139 -3.02 -24.66 -12.01
C ALA A 139 -2.25 -25.52 -13.02
N ALA A 140 -2.96 -26.24 -13.89
CA ALA A 140 -2.34 -27.09 -14.92
C ALA A 140 -1.56 -26.28 -15.97
N ARG A 141 -1.93 -25.03 -16.22
CA ARG A 141 -1.27 -24.16 -17.22
C ARG A 141 -0.10 -23.36 -16.66
N TYR A 142 -0.19 -22.86 -15.43
CA TYR A 142 0.80 -21.94 -14.86
C TYR A 142 1.47 -22.42 -13.56
N GLY A 143 0.91 -23.42 -12.87
CA GLY A 143 1.34 -23.82 -11.52
C GLY A 143 2.82 -24.22 -11.43
N GLU A 144 3.34 -25.00 -12.40
CA GLU A 144 4.76 -25.38 -12.45
C GLU A 144 5.68 -24.20 -12.75
N GLN A 145 5.27 -23.30 -13.65
CA GLN A 145 6.07 -22.10 -13.98
C GLN A 145 6.13 -21.13 -12.80
N LEU A 146 5.00 -20.96 -12.10
CA LEU A 146 4.90 -20.14 -10.89
C LEU A 146 5.70 -20.74 -9.73
N SER A 147 5.65 -22.06 -9.50
CA SER A 147 6.42 -22.69 -8.41
C SER A 147 7.93 -22.57 -8.64
N LEU A 148 8.40 -22.86 -9.86
CA LEU A 148 9.80 -22.67 -10.26
C LEU A 148 10.25 -21.20 -10.09
N ARG A 149 9.39 -20.24 -10.47
CA ARG A 149 9.68 -18.82 -10.29
C ARG A 149 9.72 -18.40 -8.83
N ALA A 150 8.80 -18.89 -7.99
CA ALA A 150 8.82 -18.62 -6.54
C ALA A 150 10.10 -19.15 -5.89
N GLU A 151 10.54 -20.35 -6.27
CA GLU A 151 11.81 -20.92 -5.81
C GLU A 151 13.01 -20.09 -6.30
N GLU A 152 13.05 -19.69 -7.57
CA GLU A 152 14.12 -18.85 -8.10
C GLU A 152 14.17 -17.47 -7.43
N CYS A 153 13.02 -16.79 -7.29
CA CYS A 153 12.93 -15.50 -6.61
C CYS A 153 13.37 -15.63 -5.14
N GLY A 154 12.93 -16.67 -4.43
CA GLY A 154 13.34 -16.91 -3.04
C GLY A 154 14.83 -17.25 -2.89
N MET A 155 15.42 -18.02 -3.80
CA MET A 155 16.87 -18.26 -3.82
C MET A 155 17.64 -16.96 -4.09
N ARG A 156 17.24 -16.18 -5.09
CA ARG A 156 17.87 -14.90 -5.43
C ARG A 156 17.71 -13.87 -4.29
N ALA A 157 16.54 -13.81 -3.65
CA ALA A 157 16.29 -12.95 -2.49
C ALA A 157 17.22 -13.29 -1.32
N ARG A 158 17.36 -14.58 -0.98
CA ARG A 158 18.29 -15.05 0.07
C ARG A 158 19.75 -14.74 -0.26
N ALA A 159 20.17 -14.95 -1.51
CA ALA A 159 21.53 -14.62 -1.97
C ALA A 159 21.82 -13.11 -1.86
N GLN A 160 20.90 -12.26 -2.30
CA GLN A 160 21.04 -10.80 -2.21
C GLN A 160 20.97 -10.29 -0.75
N ALA A 161 20.16 -10.92 0.11
CA ALA A 161 20.12 -10.61 1.54
C ALA A 161 21.43 -10.99 2.25
N ALA A 162 22.05 -12.12 1.89
CA ALA A 162 23.36 -12.52 2.38
C ALA A 162 24.45 -11.52 1.94
N ALA A 163 24.44 -11.09 0.67
CA ALA A 163 25.36 -10.07 0.16
C ALA A 163 25.16 -8.70 0.83
N ASP A 164 23.93 -8.30 1.15
CA ASP A 164 23.62 -7.10 1.95
C ASP A 164 24.23 -7.19 3.37
N GLU A 165 24.01 -8.30 4.10
CA GLU A 165 24.61 -8.45 5.43
C GLU A 165 26.14 -8.55 5.37
N GLU A 166 26.74 -9.20 4.36
CA GLU A 166 28.20 -9.25 4.19
C GLU A 166 28.79 -7.84 4.00
N LYS A 167 28.22 -7.03 3.09
CA LYS A 167 28.63 -5.63 2.90
C LYS A 167 28.43 -4.81 4.16
N ARG A 168 27.28 -4.94 4.81
CA ARG A 168 27.00 -4.21 6.06
C ARG A 168 27.95 -4.66 7.18
N ALA A 169 28.29 -5.93 7.30
CA ALA A 169 29.26 -6.45 8.26
C ALA A 169 30.69 -5.94 8.00
N ALA A 170 31.13 -5.89 6.73
CA ALA A 170 32.44 -5.36 6.34
C ALA A 170 32.58 -3.85 6.65
N GLU A 171 31.53 -3.07 6.44
CA GLU A 171 31.51 -1.63 6.76
C GLU A 171 31.34 -1.34 8.27
N ARG A 172 30.62 -2.21 9.01
CA ARG A 172 30.29 -2.06 10.43
C ARG A 172 31.48 -1.61 11.31
N PRO A 173 32.68 -2.23 11.27
CA PRO A 173 33.81 -1.79 12.10
C PRO A 173 34.28 -0.37 11.76
N GLN A 174 34.24 0.04 10.49
CA GLN A 174 34.63 1.40 10.09
C GLN A 174 33.59 2.42 10.54
N VAL A 175 32.30 2.13 10.33
CA VAL A 175 31.18 2.97 10.74
C VAL A 175 31.14 3.15 12.26
N MET A 176 31.34 2.08 13.04
CA MET A 176 31.39 2.15 14.51
C MET A 176 32.62 2.94 15.00
N ARG A 177 33.80 2.78 14.39
CA ARG A 177 35.00 3.58 14.71
C ARG A 177 34.83 5.06 14.34
N ALA A 178 34.09 5.38 13.27
CA ALA A 178 33.77 6.76 12.89
C ALA A 178 32.77 7.38 13.88
N TYR A 179 31.68 6.68 14.20
CA TYR A 179 30.68 7.09 15.19
C TYR A 179 31.31 7.30 16.58
N GLY A 180 32.06 6.32 17.08
CA GLY A 180 32.69 6.40 18.40
C GLY A 180 33.79 7.47 18.52
N ARG A 181 34.40 7.91 17.40
CA ARG A 181 35.27 9.09 17.38
C ARG A 181 34.45 10.38 17.40
N ALA A 182 33.47 10.51 16.50
CA ALA A 182 32.64 11.71 16.40
C ALA A 182 31.85 11.98 17.69
N LEU A 183 31.29 10.95 18.32
CA LEU A 183 30.59 11.04 19.61
C LEU A 183 31.52 11.55 20.72
N ARG A 184 32.72 10.97 20.87
CA ARG A 184 33.68 11.42 21.90
C ARG A 184 34.11 12.87 21.69
N SER A 185 34.46 13.26 20.46
CA SER A 185 34.84 14.65 20.16
C SER A 185 33.69 15.63 20.41
N PHE A 186 32.46 15.29 19.99
CA PHE A 186 31.30 16.12 20.23
C PHE A 186 30.96 16.23 21.73
N ALA A 187 30.97 15.11 22.46
CA ALA A 187 30.66 15.08 23.89
C ALA A 187 31.65 15.90 24.73
N VAL A 188 32.96 15.83 24.45
CA VAL A 188 33.97 16.64 25.16
C VAL A 188 33.75 18.14 24.92
N VAL A 189 33.53 18.56 23.66
CA VAL A 189 33.33 19.97 23.35
C VAL A 189 31.98 20.48 23.89
N ALA A 190 30.92 19.66 23.86
CA ALA A 190 29.63 20.00 24.45
C ALA A 190 29.70 20.12 25.99
N ALA A 191 30.46 19.24 26.66
CA ALA A 191 30.67 19.33 28.11
C ALA A 191 31.48 20.57 28.51
N LEU A 192 32.54 20.90 27.76
CA LEU A 192 33.30 22.14 27.95
C LEU A 192 32.43 23.37 27.69
N PHE A 193 31.65 23.39 26.61
CA PHE A 193 30.67 24.46 26.35
C PHE A 193 29.73 24.65 27.53
N LEU A 194 29.13 23.57 28.04
CA LEU A 194 28.20 23.62 29.17
C LEU A 194 28.88 24.18 30.43
N ALA A 195 30.11 23.75 30.73
CA ALA A 195 30.87 24.25 31.88
C ALA A 195 31.17 25.75 31.78
N PHE A 196 31.64 26.25 30.63
CA PHE A 196 31.89 27.67 30.43
C PHE A 196 30.61 28.52 30.38
N ALA A 197 29.52 27.98 29.81
CA ALA A 197 28.22 28.66 29.78
C ALA A 197 27.63 28.80 31.21
N VAL A 198 27.68 27.75 32.02
CA VAL A 198 27.26 27.79 33.43
C VAL A 198 28.15 28.73 34.24
N ALA A 199 29.48 28.67 34.08
CA ALA A 199 30.39 29.60 34.75
C ALA A 199 30.10 31.07 34.38
N SER A 200 29.88 31.36 33.09
CA SER A 200 29.51 32.69 32.63
C SER A 200 28.17 33.15 33.21
N ALA A 201 27.17 32.26 33.28
CA ALA A 201 25.84 32.57 33.81
C ALA A 201 25.85 32.84 35.33
N VAL A 202 26.73 32.18 36.09
CA VAL A 202 26.93 32.40 37.52
C VAL A 202 27.76 33.67 37.80
N LEU A 203 28.76 33.96 36.97
CA LEU A 203 29.61 35.15 37.14
C LEU A 203 28.91 36.45 36.76
N PHE A 204 28.00 36.44 35.79
CA PHE A 204 27.30 37.65 35.32
C PHE A 204 26.54 38.42 36.44
N PRO A 205 25.69 37.79 37.28
CA PRO A 205 25.01 38.48 38.38
C PRO A 205 25.94 38.89 39.54
N LEU A 206 27.19 38.41 39.58
CA LEU A 206 28.17 38.80 40.59
C LEU A 206 28.93 40.10 40.23
N ILE A 207 28.79 40.61 38.99
CA ILE A 207 29.47 41.82 38.51
C ILE A 207 29.08 43.05 39.34
N ASP A 208 27.79 43.22 39.65
CA ASP A 208 27.29 44.37 40.43
C ASP A 208 27.48 44.19 41.95
N ALA A 209 27.78 42.97 42.40
CA ALA A 209 27.88 42.62 43.82
C ALA A 209 29.31 42.71 44.39
N VAL A 210 30.34 42.64 43.54
CA VAL A 210 31.76 42.60 43.96
C VAL A 210 32.51 43.80 43.38
N PRO A 211 33.09 44.70 44.19
CA PRO A 211 33.81 45.85 43.68
C PRO A 211 35.13 45.44 42.99
N GLY A 212 35.22 45.69 41.68
CA GLY A 212 36.45 45.56 40.90
C GLY A 212 36.27 44.79 39.58
N TYR A 213 37.13 45.09 38.59
CA TYR A 213 37.02 44.55 37.23
C TYR A 213 37.32 43.05 37.09
N GLN A 214 37.80 42.37 38.14
CA GLN A 214 38.22 40.97 38.06
C GLN A 214 37.06 40.02 37.69
N VAL A 215 35.87 40.21 38.28
CA VAL A 215 34.68 39.40 37.99
C VAL A 215 34.17 39.67 36.57
N LEU A 216 34.18 40.93 36.13
CA LEU A 216 33.81 41.31 34.77
C LEU A 216 34.72 40.65 33.72
N ILE A 217 36.05 40.72 33.91
CA ILE A 217 37.03 40.11 33.00
C ILE A 217 36.82 38.59 32.94
N ALA A 218 36.63 37.93 34.09
CA ALA A 218 36.37 36.49 34.14
C ALA A 218 35.05 36.11 33.41
N ALA A 219 33.97 36.86 33.65
CA ALA A 219 32.68 36.63 33.00
C ALA A 219 32.78 36.78 31.47
N VAL A 220 33.42 37.84 30.98
CA VAL A 220 33.62 38.09 29.53
C VAL A 220 34.48 37.00 28.89
N VAL A 221 35.57 36.58 29.54
CA VAL A 221 36.43 35.49 29.04
C VAL A 221 35.67 34.16 28.99
N CYS A 222 34.90 33.81 30.03
CA CYS A 222 34.06 32.61 30.04
C CYS A 222 32.97 32.64 28.95
N GLY A 223 32.30 33.78 28.76
CA GLY A 223 31.29 33.96 27.72
C GLY A 223 31.86 33.87 26.29
N ALA A 224 33.02 34.49 26.05
CA ALA A 224 33.73 34.38 24.78
C ALA A 224 34.19 32.94 24.50
N ALA A 225 34.73 32.24 25.50
CA ALA A 225 35.10 30.83 25.39
C ALA A 225 33.88 29.94 25.09
N ALA A 226 32.74 30.18 25.75
CA ALA A 226 31.49 29.47 25.49
C ALA A 226 31.01 29.70 24.05
N LEU A 227 31.08 30.92 23.51
CA LEU A 227 30.74 31.20 22.11
C LEU A 227 31.63 30.43 21.11
N VAL A 228 32.95 30.40 21.33
CA VAL A 228 33.88 29.62 20.49
C VAL A 228 33.58 28.11 20.57
N LEU A 229 33.33 27.60 21.79
CA LEU A 229 32.98 26.20 22.01
C LEU A 229 31.62 25.82 21.41
N LEU A 230 30.65 26.75 21.38
CA LEU A 230 29.35 26.55 20.72
C LEU A 230 29.51 26.37 19.20
N VAL A 231 30.34 27.20 18.55
CA VAL A 231 30.67 27.07 17.12
C VAL A 231 31.39 25.74 16.84
N ALA A 232 32.34 25.37 17.70
CA ALA A 232 33.03 24.08 17.61
C ALA A 232 32.06 22.89 17.81
N ALA A 233 31.14 22.98 18.77
CA ALA A 233 30.11 21.99 19.03
C ALA A 233 29.16 21.84 17.83
N ALA A 234 28.75 22.94 17.18
CA ALA A 234 27.93 22.89 15.97
C ALA A 234 28.67 22.23 14.79
N ALA A 235 29.95 22.54 14.58
CA ALA A 235 30.78 21.93 13.54
C ALA A 235 30.99 20.42 13.78
N LEU A 236 31.26 20.01 15.02
CA LEU A 236 31.39 18.60 15.41
C LEU A 236 30.04 17.87 15.40
N GLY A 237 28.95 18.55 15.76
CA GLY A 237 27.58 18.04 15.73
C GLY A 237 27.15 17.62 14.32
N ARG A 238 27.54 18.39 13.29
CA ARG A 238 27.35 17.99 11.88
C ARG A 238 28.13 16.70 11.53
N ARG A 239 29.36 16.53 12.05
CA ARG A 239 30.15 15.30 11.84
C ARG A 239 29.54 14.10 12.59
N PHE A 240 29.08 14.32 13.81
CA PHE A 240 28.34 13.33 14.61
C PHE A 240 27.07 12.87 13.90
N TRP A 241 26.22 13.80 13.43
CA TRP A 241 25.00 13.48 12.69
C TRP A 241 25.27 12.66 11.41
N ARG A 242 26.31 12.99 10.65
CA ARG A 242 26.73 12.19 9.49
C ARG A 242 27.11 10.76 9.91
N ALA A 243 27.93 10.59 10.93
CA ALA A 243 28.32 9.28 11.43
C ALA A 243 27.14 8.48 12.04
N PHE A 244 26.22 9.14 12.75
CA PHE A 244 24.98 8.55 13.26
C PHE A 244 24.04 8.11 12.13
N SER A 245 23.92 8.90 11.05
CA SER A 245 23.15 8.53 9.86
C SER A 245 23.77 7.34 9.10
N ALA A 246 25.10 7.21 9.11
CA ALA A 246 25.80 6.07 8.53
C ALA A 246 25.59 4.81 9.37
N LYS A 247 25.71 4.93 10.71
CA LYS A 247 25.34 3.87 11.66
C LYS A 247 23.92 3.37 11.45
N ARG A 248 22.93 4.28 11.47
CA ARG A 248 21.51 3.93 11.25
C ARG A 248 21.22 3.32 9.87
N ARG A 249 22.02 3.61 8.84
CA ARG A 249 21.92 2.94 7.53
C ARG A 249 22.48 1.52 7.60
N ASN A 250 23.68 1.34 8.14
CA ASN A 250 24.33 0.04 8.32
C ASN A 250 23.54 -0.93 9.24
N GLU A 251 22.77 -0.39 10.19
CA GLU A 251 21.85 -1.17 11.05
C GLU A 251 20.53 -1.53 10.36
N ARG A 252 20.15 -0.88 9.25
CA ARG A 252 18.92 -1.17 8.50
C ARG A 252 19.22 -2.10 7.32
N ALA A 253 18.62 -3.28 7.35
CA ALA A 253 18.46 -4.13 6.17
C ALA A 253 17.78 -3.33 5.04
N GLY A 254 18.15 -3.59 3.78
CA GLY A 254 17.61 -2.87 2.62
C GLY A 254 18.17 -1.47 2.38
N SER A 255 19.20 -1.05 3.12
CA SER A 255 19.87 0.24 2.87
C SER A 255 20.84 0.21 1.67
N THR A 256 21.42 -0.95 1.37
CA THR A 256 22.24 -1.22 0.17
C THR A 256 21.36 -1.43 -1.07
N PRO A 257 21.89 -1.33 -2.30
CA PRO A 257 21.14 -1.74 -3.49
C PRO A 257 20.81 -3.24 -3.47
N GLU A 258 21.70 -4.09 -2.97
CA GLU A 258 21.47 -5.54 -2.85
C GLU A 258 20.28 -5.84 -1.93
N GLY A 259 20.22 -5.20 -0.76
CA GLY A 259 19.10 -5.39 0.17
C GLY A 259 17.77 -4.86 -0.36
N ARG A 260 17.77 -3.87 -1.28
CA ARG A 260 16.53 -3.45 -1.98
C ARG A 260 16.09 -4.48 -2.99
N LEU A 261 17.02 -5.04 -3.76
CA LEU A 261 16.73 -6.12 -4.71
C LEU A 261 16.24 -7.38 -3.97
N ALA A 262 16.87 -7.74 -2.86
CA ALA A 262 16.43 -8.84 -1.99
C ALA A 262 14.98 -8.67 -1.52
N ARG A 263 14.59 -7.44 -1.15
CA ARG A 263 13.22 -7.12 -0.74
C ARG A 263 12.24 -7.23 -1.90
N LEU A 264 12.54 -6.66 -3.07
CA LEU A 264 11.66 -6.74 -4.25
C LEU A 264 11.44 -8.20 -4.70
N LEU A 265 12.49 -9.01 -4.68
CA LEU A 265 12.41 -10.45 -5.00
C LEU A 265 11.61 -11.25 -3.96
N ALA A 266 11.65 -10.86 -2.68
CA ALA A 266 10.83 -11.46 -1.63
C ALA A 266 9.35 -11.04 -1.73
N GLU A 267 9.07 -9.78 -2.06
CA GLU A 267 7.71 -9.28 -2.34
C GLU A 267 7.12 -9.99 -3.58
N GLU A 268 7.94 -10.26 -4.61
CA GLU A 268 7.56 -11.10 -5.76
C GLU A 268 7.33 -12.57 -5.39
N GLU A 269 8.21 -13.20 -4.59
CA GLU A 269 8.02 -14.57 -4.07
C GLU A 269 6.69 -14.69 -3.28
N GLU A 270 6.37 -13.72 -2.43
CA GLU A 270 5.15 -13.69 -1.63
C GLU A 270 3.89 -13.55 -2.50
N CYS A 271 3.91 -12.65 -3.50
CA CYS A 271 2.82 -12.50 -4.45
C CYS A 271 2.59 -13.76 -5.28
N ILE A 272 3.65 -14.42 -5.76
CA ILE A 272 3.54 -15.68 -6.51
C ILE A 272 3.00 -16.80 -5.61
N ARG A 273 3.44 -16.89 -4.35
CA ARG A 273 2.91 -17.89 -3.41
C ARG A 273 1.44 -17.69 -3.09
N MET A 274 1.00 -16.46 -2.83
CA MET A 274 -0.41 -16.17 -2.61
C MET A 274 -1.26 -16.60 -3.81
N VAL A 275 -0.78 -16.33 -5.03
CA VAL A 275 -1.44 -16.77 -6.27
C VAL A 275 -1.49 -18.31 -6.38
N LEU A 276 -0.42 -19.00 -6.00
CA LEU A 276 -0.38 -20.48 -5.97
C LEU A 276 -1.32 -21.07 -4.89
N GLU A 277 -1.39 -20.48 -3.70
CA GLU A 277 -2.25 -20.92 -2.59
C GLU A 277 -3.74 -20.74 -2.90
N ASP A 278 -4.12 -19.71 -3.66
CA ASP A 278 -5.51 -19.48 -4.09
C ASP A 278 -5.97 -20.40 -5.24
N ILE A 279 -5.03 -20.89 -6.06
CA ILE A 279 -5.29 -21.66 -7.30
C ILE A 279 -5.17 -23.18 -7.11
N MET A 280 -4.37 -23.66 -6.14
CA MET A 280 -4.24 -25.10 -5.83
C MET A 280 -5.33 -25.66 -4.90
#